data_AF-A0A970HGM3-F1
#
_entry.id   AF-A0A970HGM3-F1
#
_cell.length_a   1.000
_cell.length_b   1.000
_cell.length_c   1.000
_cell.angle_alpha   90.00
_cell.angle_beta   90.00
_cell.angle_gamma   90.00
#
_symmetry.space_group_name_H-M   'P 1'
#
loop_
_entity.id
_entity.type
_entity.pdbx_description
1 polymer ?
#
loop_
_entity_poly.entity_id
_entity_poly.type
_entity_poly.pdbx_seq_one_letter_code
_entity_poly.pdbx_strand_id
1 'polypeptide(L)'
;MTQRGAPGSGRQRARVHYAHPFAAEMIAAEVSAQLAAFPRKAPVIICIGTDRSTGDSLGPLVGSQLNAAFRGELPVYGTLDEPVHATNLLEHLLHVEQVHPDVPVLAVDACLGATDSVGMISVKEGPLLPGTGVNKELPPVGHFHIVGVVNVAGFMEFFVLQNTRLSMVMKMAQTICSGLKLGLQNLQLPSPGVRPLSGPLDAFAAQPGSQPAIDRPRSKWAPLSKWSGSP
;
A
#
# COMPACT_ATOMS: atom_id res chain seq x y z
N MET A 1 -30.91 -29.80 23.82
CA MET A 1 -31.08 -29.09 22.54
C MET A 1 -29.95 -28.09 22.38
N THR A 2 -29.09 -28.37 21.43
CA THR A 2 -27.81 -27.71 21.14
C THR A 2 -28.02 -26.34 20.49
N GLN A 3 -27.53 -25.27 21.12
CA GLN A 3 -27.26 -24.02 20.41
C GLN A 3 -25.84 -24.11 19.83
N ARG A 4 -25.76 -24.31 18.51
CA ARG A 4 -24.51 -24.18 17.76
C ARG A 4 -24.24 -22.69 17.57
N GLY A 5 -23.26 -22.16 18.29
CA GLY A 5 -22.63 -20.89 17.92
C GLY A 5 -21.93 -21.07 16.57
N ALA A 6 -22.29 -20.25 15.59
CA ALA A 6 -21.58 -20.16 14.33
C ALA A 6 -20.18 -19.57 14.56
N PRO A 7 -19.08 -20.20 14.08
CA PRO A 7 -17.78 -19.57 14.13
C PRO A 7 -17.65 -18.62 12.95
N GLY A 8 -17.90 -17.33 13.18
CA GLY A 8 -17.41 -16.27 12.29
C GLY A 8 -15.92 -16.12 12.47
N SER A 9 -15.10 -16.90 11.75
CA SER A 9 -13.64 -16.74 11.75
C SER A 9 -13.25 -15.48 10.98
N GLY A 10 -13.25 -14.33 11.64
CA GLY A 10 -12.58 -13.14 11.13
C GLY A 10 -11.08 -13.42 11.05
N ARG A 11 -10.54 -13.53 9.83
CA ARG A 11 -9.10 -13.70 9.58
C ARG A 11 -8.34 -12.60 10.34
N GLN A 12 -7.41 -13.02 11.19
CA GLN A 12 -6.73 -12.14 12.15
C GLN A 12 -5.84 -11.16 11.40
N ARG A 13 -6.26 -9.89 11.32
CA ARG A 13 -5.52 -8.81 10.64
C ARG A 13 -4.27 -8.47 11.46
N ALA A 14 -3.09 -8.45 10.82
CA ALA A 14 -1.87 -8.03 11.52
C ALA A 14 -1.97 -6.54 11.90
N ARG A 15 -1.96 -6.27 13.20
CA ARG A 15 -1.85 -4.93 13.79
C ARG A 15 -0.78 -4.98 14.88
N VAL A 16 0.36 -4.34 14.63
CA VAL A 16 1.56 -4.46 15.48
C VAL A 16 2.28 -3.12 15.61
N HIS A 17 2.84 -2.85 16.78
CA HIS A 17 3.66 -1.65 16.98
C HIS A 17 5.02 -1.82 16.28
N TYR A 18 5.55 -0.79 15.62
CA TYR A 18 6.79 -0.91 14.82
C TYR A 18 8.01 -1.37 15.63
N ALA A 19 8.03 -1.09 16.93
CA ALA A 19 9.10 -1.46 17.85
C ALA A 19 8.94 -2.87 18.46
N HIS A 20 7.87 -3.60 18.12
CA HIS A 20 7.70 -4.97 18.59
C HIS A 20 8.79 -5.86 17.95
N PRO A 21 9.46 -6.76 18.72
CA PRO A 21 10.57 -7.56 18.20
C PRO A 21 10.22 -8.42 16.99
N PHE A 22 8.96 -8.84 16.88
CA PHE A 22 8.45 -9.67 15.78
C PHE A 22 7.57 -8.90 14.77
N ALA A 23 7.66 -7.56 14.73
CA ALA A 23 6.78 -6.75 13.90
C ALA A 23 6.92 -7.09 12.41
N ALA A 24 8.15 -7.26 11.93
CA ALA A 24 8.42 -7.59 10.53
C ALA A 24 7.84 -8.98 10.17
N GLU A 25 8.01 -9.96 11.04
CA GLU A 25 7.53 -11.34 10.87
C GLU A 25 6.00 -11.40 10.85
N MET A 26 5.33 -10.64 11.73
CA MET A 26 3.87 -10.54 11.74
C MET A 26 3.34 -9.88 10.47
N ILE A 27 3.99 -8.81 9.99
CA ILE A 27 3.66 -8.18 8.71
C ILE A 27 3.88 -9.17 7.56
N ALA A 28 5.01 -9.86 7.55
CA ALA A 28 5.36 -10.84 6.52
C ALA A 28 4.34 -11.98 6.45
N ALA A 29 3.95 -12.54 7.59
CA ALA A 29 2.97 -13.61 7.68
C ALA A 29 1.63 -13.19 7.06
N GLU A 30 1.14 -12.00 7.40
CA GLU A 30 -0.12 -11.49 6.85
C GLU A 30 -0.01 -11.12 5.36
N VAL A 31 1.09 -10.51 4.93
CA VAL A 31 1.36 -10.21 3.51
C VAL A 31 1.39 -11.50 2.68
N SER A 32 2.12 -12.53 3.12
CA SER A 32 2.14 -13.84 2.44
C SER A 32 0.74 -14.46 2.42
N ALA A 33 -0.01 -14.35 3.50
CA ALA A 33 -1.37 -14.90 3.60
C ALA A 33 -2.36 -14.22 2.64
N GLN A 34 -2.26 -12.90 2.45
CA GLN A 34 -3.05 -12.14 1.47
C GLN A 34 -2.64 -12.47 0.04
N LEU A 35 -1.33 -12.51 -0.22
CA LEU A 35 -0.78 -12.82 -1.54
C LEU A 35 -0.98 -14.28 -1.97
N ALA A 36 -1.20 -15.21 -1.04
CA ALA A 36 -1.52 -16.61 -1.36
C ALA A 36 -2.79 -16.75 -2.20
N ALA A 37 -3.68 -15.75 -2.17
CA ALA A 37 -4.87 -15.70 -3.03
C ALA A 37 -4.55 -15.33 -4.50
N PHE A 38 -3.30 -14.92 -4.79
CA PHE A 38 -2.81 -14.49 -6.10
C PHE A 38 -1.56 -15.30 -6.51
N PRO A 39 -1.69 -16.61 -6.75
CA PRO A 39 -0.55 -17.49 -6.96
C PRO A 39 0.31 -17.06 -8.16
N ARG A 40 1.64 -17.05 -7.96
CA ARG A 40 2.69 -16.80 -8.98
C ARG A 40 2.74 -15.38 -9.58
N LYS A 41 2.11 -14.38 -8.97
CA LYS A 41 2.24 -12.97 -9.40
C LYS A 41 2.93 -12.15 -8.31
N ALA A 42 4.07 -11.54 -8.65
CA ALA A 42 4.68 -10.54 -7.78
C ALA A 42 3.78 -9.29 -7.76
N PRO A 43 3.46 -8.73 -6.58
CA PRO A 43 2.56 -7.59 -6.51
C PRO A 43 3.22 -6.32 -7.03
N VAL A 44 2.37 -5.39 -7.50
CA VAL A 44 2.73 -3.99 -7.60
C VAL A 44 2.57 -3.36 -6.22
N ILE A 45 3.56 -2.58 -5.79
CA ILE A 45 3.49 -1.82 -4.55
C ILE A 45 3.32 -0.34 -4.88
N ILE A 46 2.27 0.28 -4.38
CA ILE A 46 2.01 1.72 -4.52
C ILE A 46 2.15 2.36 -3.14
N CYS A 47 3.21 3.13 -2.95
CA CYS A 47 3.49 3.83 -1.72
C CYS A 47 3.02 5.28 -1.83
N ILE A 48 2.00 5.62 -1.06
CA ILE A 48 1.32 6.92 -1.12
C ILE A 48 1.91 7.85 -0.05
N GLY A 49 2.15 9.09 -0.44
CA GLY A 49 2.61 10.18 0.42
C GLY A 49 3.55 11.13 -0.31
N THR A 50 4.08 12.11 0.42
CA THR A 50 5.10 13.04 -0.08
C THR A 50 6.30 13.14 0.85
N ASP A 51 7.47 13.39 0.24
CA ASP A 51 8.72 13.77 0.90
C ASP A 51 8.67 15.17 1.55
N ARG A 52 7.70 16.01 1.19
CA ARG A 52 7.55 17.39 1.69
C ARG A 52 6.95 17.50 3.09
N SER A 53 6.46 16.39 3.66
CA SER A 53 5.85 16.33 4.99
C SER A 53 6.35 15.11 5.73
N THR A 54 6.96 15.30 6.90
CA THR A 54 7.60 14.22 7.66
C THR A 54 6.64 13.08 7.98
N GLY A 55 5.40 13.36 8.39
CA GLY A 55 4.38 12.35 8.68
C GLY A 55 3.84 11.67 7.44
N ASP A 56 3.80 12.36 6.29
CA ASP A 56 3.32 11.81 5.02
C ASP A 56 4.43 11.06 4.24
N SER A 57 5.69 11.19 4.68
CA SER A 57 6.83 10.58 4.00
C SER A 57 6.95 9.06 4.17
N LEU A 58 6.08 8.43 4.97
CA LEU A 58 6.13 6.98 5.23
C LEU A 58 6.09 6.17 3.95
N GLY A 59 5.15 6.47 3.03
CA GLY A 59 5.04 5.79 1.75
C GLY A 59 6.33 5.93 0.93
N PRO A 60 6.72 7.14 0.51
CA PRO A 60 7.96 7.37 -0.25
C PRO A 60 9.22 6.73 0.37
N LEU A 61 9.32 6.71 1.70
CA LEU A 61 10.42 6.06 2.43
C LEU A 61 10.39 4.53 2.29
N VAL A 62 9.20 3.92 2.41
CA VAL A 62 9.01 2.48 2.18
C VAL A 62 9.34 2.14 0.73
N GLY A 63 8.82 2.91 -0.23
CA GLY A 63 9.03 2.67 -1.65
C GLY A 63 10.50 2.75 -2.04
N SER A 64 11.23 3.76 -1.55
CA SER A 64 12.66 3.91 -1.81
C SER A 64 13.47 2.75 -1.25
N GLN A 65 13.18 2.30 -0.02
CA GLN A 65 13.87 1.18 0.60
C GLN A 65 13.60 -0.14 -0.11
N LEU A 66 12.35 -0.38 -0.56
CA LEU A 66 12.01 -1.56 -1.34
C LEU A 66 12.69 -1.55 -2.71
N ASN A 67 12.64 -0.42 -3.41
CA ASN A 67 13.27 -0.27 -4.72
C ASN A 67 14.78 -0.59 -4.63
N ALA A 68 15.46 -0.08 -3.61
CA ALA A 68 16.86 -0.39 -3.33
C ALA A 68 17.07 -1.88 -2.95
N ALA A 69 16.24 -2.42 -2.06
CA ALA A 69 16.38 -3.80 -1.57
C ALA A 69 16.17 -4.86 -2.66
N PHE A 70 15.33 -4.57 -3.65
CA PHE A 70 15.02 -5.43 -4.79
C PHE A 70 15.75 -5.01 -6.07
N ARG A 71 16.68 -4.02 -6.01
CA ARG A 71 17.45 -3.52 -7.17
C ARG A 71 16.57 -3.14 -8.36
N GLY A 72 15.37 -2.62 -8.11
CA GLY A 72 14.39 -2.26 -9.13
C GLY A 72 13.66 -3.44 -9.80
N GLU A 73 13.86 -4.68 -9.36
CA GLU A 73 13.14 -5.83 -9.93
C GLU A 73 11.68 -5.87 -9.47
N LEU A 74 11.36 -5.29 -8.31
CA LEU A 74 9.98 -5.21 -7.81
C LEU A 74 9.27 -3.96 -8.37
N PRO A 75 8.07 -4.07 -8.96
CA PRO A 75 7.30 -2.91 -9.39
C PRO A 75 6.85 -2.06 -8.19
N VAL A 76 7.59 -0.99 -7.92
CA VAL A 76 7.32 -0.05 -6.81
C VAL A 76 7.07 1.33 -7.39
N TYR A 77 5.91 1.89 -7.05
CA TYR A 77 5.54 3.28 -7.36
C TYR A 77 5.48 4.07 -6.06
N GLY A 78 5.93 5.33 -6.08
CA GLY A 78 6.00 6.16 -4.90
C GLY A 78 7.31 6.00 -4.13
N THR A 79 8.38 6.57 -4.68
CA THR A 79 9.68 6.68 -3.99
C THR A 79 9.87 8.12 -3.52
N LEU A 80 11.00 8.41 -2.87
CA LEU A 80 11.38 9.78 -2.53
C LEU A 80 11.67 10.60 -3.79
N ASP A 81 12.27 9.98 -4.81
CA ASP A 81 12.59 10.65 -6.08
C ASP A 81 11.33 10.86 -6.94
N GLU A 82 10.39 9.91 -6.90
CA GLU A 82 9.14 9.91 -7.66
C GLU A 82 7.94 9.64 -6.72
N PRO A 83 7.49 10.63 -5.93
CA PRO A 83 6.41 10.45 -4.98
C PRO A 83 5.04 10.30 -5.65
N VAL A 84 4.20 9.45 -5.06
CA VAL A 84 2.79 9.29 -5.46
C VAL A 84 1.92 9.87 -4.36
N HIS A 85 1.15 10.91 -4.68
CA HIS A 85 0.34 11.66 -3.73
C HIS A 85 -1.01 12.05 -4.36
N ALA A 86 -1.87 12.72 -3.60
CA ALA A 86 -3.25 13.01 -4.00
C ALA A 86 -3.43 13.66 -5.39
N THR A 87 -2.47 14.46 -5.88
CA THR A 87 -2.63 15.19 -7.15
C THR A 87 -2.23 14.39 -8.40
N ASN A 88 -1.40 13.35 -8.27
CA ASN A 88 -0.94 12.50 -9.38
C ASN A 88 -1.40 11.03 -9.25
N LEU A 89 -2.04 10.66 -8.13
CA LEU A 89 -2.46 9.28 -7.86
C LEU A 89 -3.27 8.66 -9.01
N LEU A 90 -4.25 9.38 -9.56
CA LEU A 90 -5.11 8.84 -10.62
C LEU A 90 -4.31 8.45 -11.87
N GLU A 91 -3.35 9.30 -12.27
CA GLU A 91 -2.48 9.02 -13.41
C GLU A 91 -1.63 7.77 -13.18
N HIS A 92 -1.04 7.63 -12.00
CA HIS A 92 -0.27 6.44 -11.63
C HIS A 92 -1.15 5.17 -11.60
N LEU A 93 -2.39 5.24 -11.12
CA LEU A 93 -3.28 4.09 -11.12
C LEU A 93 -3.64 3.63 -12.54
N LEU A 94 -3.91 4.57 -13.45
CA LEU A 94 -4.17 4.26 -14.85
C LEU A 94 -2.93 3.63 -15.51
N HIS A 95 -1.74 4.16 -15.23
CA HIS A 95 -0.50 3.60 -15.71
C HIS A 95 -0.24 2.18 -15.18
N VAL A 96 -0.44 1.96 -13.87
CA VAL A 96 -0.30 0.63 -13.25
C VAL A 96 -1.25 -0.38 -13.88
N GLU A 97 -2.49 0.03 -14.16
CA GLU A 97 -3.48 -0.83 -14.81
C GLU A 97 -3.09 -1.23 -16.23
N GLN A 98 -2.45 -0.34 -16.98
CA GLN A 98 -1.98 -0.60 -18.34
C GLN A 98 -0.73 -1.49 -18.36
N VAL A 99 0.24 -1.24 -17.47
CA VAL A 99 1.55 -1.93 -17.48
C VAL A 99 1.51 -3.26 -16.73
N HIS A 100 0.69 -3.38 -15.69
CA HIS A 100 0.63 -4.56 -14.82
C HIS A 100 -0.79 -5.14 -14.75
N PRO A 101 -1.34 -5.63 -15.88
CA PRO A 101 -2.69 -6.17 -15.91
C PRO A 101 -2.81 -7.42 -15.02
N ASP A 102 -3.92 -7.52 -14.29
CA ASP A 102 -4.27 -8.64 -13.42
C ASP A 102 -3.26 -8.98 -12.30
N VAL A 103 -2.39 -8.03 -11.92
CA VAL A 103 -1.42 -8.20 -10.83
C VAL A 103 -2.02 -7.69 -9.51
N PRO A 104 -1.84 -8.39 -8.37
CA PRO A 104 -2.25 -7.86 -7.07
C PRO A 104 -1.51 -6.56 -6.76
N VAL A 105 -2.23 -5.62 -6.14
CA VAL A 105 -1.70 -4.30 -5.79
C VAL A 105 -1.75 -4.15 -4.28
N LEU A 106 -0.60 -3.86 -3.67
CA LEU A 106 -0.48 -3.51 -2.26
C LEU A 106 -0.28 -1.99 -2.14
N ALA A 107 -1.17 -1.31 -1.41
CA ALA A 107 -0.97 0.10 -1.08
C ALA A 107 -0.19 0.25 0.23
N VAL A 108 0.67 1.26 0.35
CA VAL A 108 1.30 1.67 1.61
C VAL A 108 0.97 3.13 1.86
N ASP A 109 0.49 3.47 3.06
CA ASP A 109 0.10 4.85 3.39
C ASP A 109 0.36 5.17 4.87
N ALA A 110 0.40 6.45 5.19
CA ALA A 110 0.39 6.96 6.55
C ALA A 110 -1.00 7.47 6.93
N CYS A 111 -1.35 7.38 8.20
CA CYS A 111 -2.49 8.09 8.72
C CYS A 111 -2.24 8.65 10.11
N LEU A 112 -3.15 9.54 10.52
CA LEU A 112 -3.28 9.97 11.90
C LEU A 112 -4.30 9.09 12.63
N GLY A 113 -4.14 8.92 13.94
CA GLY A 113 -5.02 8.07 14.73
C GLY A 113 -5.10 8.45 16.20
N ALA A 114 -5.73 7.61 17.01
CA ALA A 114 -5.75 7.81 18.46
C ALA A 114 -4.33 7.72 19.05
N THR A 115 -4.09 8.37 20.19
CA THR A 115 -2.80 8.39 20.89
C THR A 115 -2.20 6.99 21.07
N ASP A 116 -3.00 6.04 21.55
CA ASP A 116 -2.57 4.65 21.79
C ASP A 116 -2.33 3.85 20.50
N SER A 117 -2.67 4.43 19.35
CA SER A 117 -2.42 3.84 18.03
C SER A 117 -1.16 4.36 17.38
N VAL A 118 -0.52 5.42 17.89
CA VAL A 118 0.72 5.95 17.30
C VAL A 118 1.81 4.87 17.30
N GLY A 119 2.46 4.71 16.15
CA GLY A 119 3.46 3.67 15.91
C GLY A 119 2.88 2.30 15.53
N MET A 120 1.56 2.15 15.47
CA MET A 120 0.94 0.92 14.99
C MET A 120 1.00 0.83 13.46
N ILE A 121 1.37 -0.34 12.97
CA ILE A 121 1.32 -0.74 11.57
C ILE A 121 0.20 -1.77 11.43
N SER A 122 -0.69 -1.57 10.46
CA SER A 122 -1.76 -2.51 10.17
C SER A 122 -1.70 -3.00 8.73
N VAL A 123 -1.77 -4.30 8.53
CA VAL A 123 -2.00 -4.92 7.21
C VAL A 123 -3.48 -5.28 7.13
N LYS A 124 -4.16 -4.82 6.09
CA LYS A 124 -5.62 -4.94 5.94
C LYS A 124 -5.98 -5.40 4.53
N GLU A 125 -6.95 -6.31 4.45
CA GLU A 125 -7.60 -6.69 3.20
C GLU A 125 -8.52 -5.56 2.70
N GLY A 126 -8.61 -5.44 1.38
CA GLY A 126 -9.43 -4.46 0.68
C GLY A 126 -8.69 -3.17 0.36
N PRO A 127 -9.33 -2.28 -0.41
CA PRO A 127 -8.69 -1.08 -0.90
C PRO A 127 -8.41 -0.10 0.24
N LEU A 128 -7.29 0.58 0.10
CA LEU A 128 -7.03 1.83 0.78
C LEU A 128 -7.97 2.90 0.21
N LEU A 129 -8.51 3.75 1.08
CA LEU A 129 -9.28 4.93 0.71
C LEU A 129 -8.43 6.16 1.05
N PRO A 130 -7.64 6.68 0.11
CA PRO A 130 -6.73 7.77 0.38
C PRO A 130 -7.50 9.07 0.59
N GLY A 131 -6.92 9.97 1.38
CA GLY A 131 -7.36 11.36 1.43
C GLY A 131 -8.49 11.70 2.38
N THR A 132 -8.65 10.97 3.49
CA THR A 132 -9.55 11.42 4.57
C THR A 132 -9.15 12.79 5.15
N GLY A 133 -7.91 13.25 4.95
CA GLY A 133 -7.39 14.56 5.36
C GLY A 133 -7.22 15.60 4.23
N VAL A 134 -7.55 15.26 2.98
CA VAL A 134 -7.54 16.20 1.86
C VAL A 134 -8.96 16.25 1.27
N ASN A 135 -9.56 17.43 1.11
CA ASN A 135 -10.93 17.61 0.62
C ASN A 135 -11.10 17.23 -0.87
N LYS A 136 -10.69 16.01 -1.26
CA LYS A 136 -10.75 15.46 -2.62
C LYS A 136 -11.25 14.02 -2.55
N GLU A 137 -12.14 13.67 -3.46
CA GLU A 137 -12.53 12.27 -3.66
C GLU A 137 -11.41 11.56 -4.44
N LEU A 138 -10.58 10.79 -3.74
CA LEU A 138 -9.53 9.98 -4.36
C LEU A 138 -10.04 8.57 -4.67
N PRO A 139 -9.57 7.95 -5.78
CA PRO A 139 -9.93 6.58 -6.11
C PRO A 139 -9.40 5.59 -5.06
N PRO A 140 -10.13 4.49 -4.80
CA PRO A 140 -9.63 3.39 -3.97
C PRO A 140 -8.37 2.76 -4.58
N VAL A 141 -7.43 2.34 -3.73
CA VAL A 141 -6.12 1.81 -4.14
C VAL A 141 -5.86 0.43 -3.55
N GLY A 142 -5.53 -0.54 -4.41
CA GLY A 142 -5.00 -1.82 -3.98
C GLY A 142 -6.03 -2.88 -3.61
N HIS A 143 -5.62 -4.13 -3.63
CA HIS A 143 -6.39 -5.28 -3.14
C HIS A 143 -6.27 -5.44 -1.62
N PHE A 144 -5.14 -4.96 -1.07
CA PHE A 144 -4.84 -4.91 0.35
C PHE A 144 -3.89 -3.73 0.59
N HIS A 145 -3.79 -3.29 1.83
CA HIS A 145 -2.99 -2.13 2.17
C HIS A 145 -2.28 -2.27 3.52
N ILE A 146 -1.16 -1.58 3.63
CA ILE A 146 -0.44 -1.34 4.87
C ILE A 146 -0.64 0.11 5.24
N VAL A 147 -1.07 0.37 6.48
CA VAL A 147 -1.18 1.73 7.01
C VAL A 147 -0.39 1.86 8.30
N GLY A 148 0.43 2.91 8.39
CA GLY A 148 1.14 3.29 9.59
C GLY A 148 0.49 4.50 10.26
N VAL A 149 0.18 4.39 11.55
CA VAL A 149 -0.30 5.53 12.34
C VAL A 149 0.91 6.33 12.81
N VAL A 150 1.21 7.44 12.14
CA VAL A 150 2.46 8.18 12.34
C VAL A 150 2.37 9.21 13.45
N ASN A 151 1.16 9.68 13.77
CA ASN A 151 0.91 10.67 14.82
C ASN A 151 -0.58 10.71 15.24
N VAL A 152 -0.90 11.57 16.18
CA VAL A 152 -2.25 11.73 16.74
C VAL A 152 -3.15 12.56 15.81
N ALA A 153 -4.38 12.11 15.59
CA ALA A 153 -5.42 12.85 14.85
C ALA A 153 -6.08 13.94 15.72
N GLY A 154 -6.80 14.86 15.09
CA GLY A 154 -7.56 15.89 15.82
C GLY A 154 -7.44 17.27 15.19
N PHE A 155 -6.98 18.25 15.96
CA PHE A 155 -6.91 19.62 15.47
C PHE A 155 -5.62 19.85 14.66
N MET A 156 -5.74 20.59 13.55
CA MET A 156 -4.60 20.99 12.71
C MET A 156 -3.76 19.82 12.15
N GLU A 157 -4.43 18.76 11.67
CA GLU A 157 -3.81 17.53 11.13
C GLU A 157 -2.70 17.78 10.09
N PHE A 158 -2.89 18.79 9.23
CA PHE A 158 -1.86 19.20 8.28
C PHE A 158 -0.54 19.60 8.96
N PHE A 159 -0.60 20.42 10.02
CA PHE A 159 0.59 20.83 10.78
C PHE A 159 1.19 19.68 11.58
N VAL A 160 0.34 18.78 12.08
CA VAL A 160 0.77 17.56 12.78
C VAL A 160 1.61 16.70 11.86
N LEU A 161 1.14 16.45 10.63
CA LEU A 161 1.89 15.69 9.64
C LEU A 161 3.22 16.38 9.30
N GLN A 162 3.25 17.71 9.13
CA GLN A 162 4.49 18.43 8.86
C GLN A 162 5.53 18.33 9.98
N ASN A 163 5.09 18.24 11.25
CA ASN A 163 5.94 18.22 12.44
C ASN A 163 6.05 16.83 13.10
N THR A 164 5.72 15.77 12.38
CA THR A 164 5.83 14.40 12.90
C THR A 164 7.29 14.00 13.05
N ARG A 165 7.63 13.22 14.09
CA ARG A 165 9.02 12.83 14.35
C ARG A 165 9.53 11.89 13.25
N LEU A 166 10.36 12.42 12.34
CA LEU A 166 10.96 11.66 11.24
C LEU A 166 11.63 10.36 11.71
N SER A 167 12.30 10.36 12.87
CA SER A 167 12.94 9.15 13.43
C SER A 167 11.95 7.99 13.65
N MET A 168 10.70 8.28 14.00
CA MET A 168 9.66 7.27 14.15
C MET A 168 9.23 6.76 12.77
N VAL A 169 8.96 7.68 11.83
CA VAL A 169 8.55 7.36 10.46
C VAL A 169 9.61 6.49 9.75
N MET A 170 10.90 6.82 9.92
CA MET A 170 12.02 6.03 9.40
C MET A 170 12.02 4.60 9.95
N LYS A 171 11.82 4.42 11.26
CA LYS A 171 11.75 3.09 11.89
C LYS A 171 10.52 2.31 11.42
N MET A 172 9.38 2.97 11.29
CA MET A 172 8.17 2.34 10.72
C MET A 172 8.42 1.88 9.28
N ALA A 173 9.03 2.72 8.45
CA ALA A 173 9.37 2.38 7.08
C ALA A 173 10.31 1.16 6.99
N GLN A 174 11.33 1.10 7.86
CA GLN A 174 12.25 -0.04 7.96
C GLN A 174 11.51 -1.33 8.36
N THR A 175 10.61 -1.27 9.33
CA THR A 175 9.81 -2.43 9.77
C THR A 175 8.88 -2.92 8.66
N ILE A 176 8.19 -2.00 7.95
CA ILE A 176 7.33 -2.34 6.82
C ILE A 176 8.15 -2.96 5.68
N CYS A 177 9.27 -2.34 5.29
CA CYS A 177 10.14 -2.85 4.23
C CYS A 177 10.67 -4.25 4.57
N SER A 178 11.08 -4.48 5.82
CA SER A 178 11.56 -5.79 6.28
C SER A 178 10.47 -6.85 6.22
N GLY A 179 9.26 -6.52 6.67
CA GLY A 179 8.11 -7.43 6.61
C GLY A 179 7.66 -7.74 5.19
N LEU A 180 7.63 -6.74 4.30
CA LEU A 180 7.32 -6.94 2.88
C LEU A 180 8.37 -7.82 2.21
N LYS A 181 9.66 -7.56 2.44
CA LYS A 181 10.75 -8.35 1.89
C LYS A 181 10.65 -9.83 2.30
N LEU A 182 10.46 -10.08 3.60
CA LEU A 182 10.29 -11.43 4.11
C LEU A 182 9.03 -12.11 3.57
N GLY A 183 7.90 -11.40 3.54
CA GLY A 183 6.63 -11.92 3.05
C GLY A 183 6.66 -12.30 1.56
N LEU A 184 7.37 -11.52 0.75
CA LEU A 184 7.57 -11.79 -0.69
C LEU A 184 8.53 -12.97 -0.92
N GLN A 185 9.60 -13.09 -0.12
CA GLN A 185 10.55 -14.21 -0.21
C GLN A 185 9.89 -15.55 0.13
N ASN A 186 8.98 -15.58 1.10
CA ASN A 186 8.25 -16.79 1.50
C ASN A 186 7.40 -17.40 0.38
N LEU A 187 7.01 -16.60 -0.61
CA LEU A 187 6.13 -17.03 -1.70
C LEU A 187 6.87 -17.70 -2.86
N GLN A 188 8.21 -17.78 -2.81
CA GLN A 188 9.06 -18.34 -3.88
C GLN A 188 8.64 -17.81 -5.27
N LEU A 189 8.27 -16.52 -5.33
CA LEU A 189 7.82 -15.91 -6.57
C LEU A 189 8.95 -16.03 -7.61
N PRO A 190 8.64 -16.37 -8.87
CA PRO A 190 9.63 -16.34 -9.92
C PRO A 190 10.27 -14.96 -9.96
N SER A 191 11.59 -14.90 -10.19
CA SER A 191 12.33 -13.64 -10.32
C SER A 191 11.53 -12.70 -11.23
N PRO A 192 11.20 -11.47 -10.80
CA PRO A 192 10.39 -10.58 -11.61
C PRO A 192 11.10 -10.33 -12.94
N GLY A 193 10.57 -10.92 -14.02
CA GLY A 193 11.08 -10.74 -15.38
C GLY A 193 10.71 -9.37 -15.96
N VAL A 194 10.55 -8.34 -15.12
CA VAL A 194 10.07 -7.02 -15.54
C VAL A 194 11.20 -6.02 -15.36
N ARG A 195 11.60 -5.41 -16.47
CA ARG A 195 12.56 -4.29 -16.46
C ARG A 195 11.91 -3.12 -15.71
N PRO A 196 12.58 -2.51 -14.71
CA PRO A 196 12.12 -1.23 -14.18
C PRO A 196 12.18 -0.19 -15.30
N LEU A 197 11.03 0.41 -15.62
CA LEU A 197 11.04 1.73 -16.25
C LEU A 197 11.28 2.74 -15.14
N SER A 198 12.56 2.95 -14.82
CA SER A 198 13.01 4.17 -14.15
C SER A 198 13.13 5.23 -15.23
N GLY A 199 12.09 6.05 -15.38
CA GLY A 199 12.04 7.10 -16.38
C GLY A 199 10.88 8.04 -16.08
N PRO A 200 11.04 9.37 -16.29
CA PRO A 200 9.96 10.32 -16.09
C PRO A 200 8.72 9.92 -16.90
N LEU A 201 7.53 10.01 -16.27
CA LEU A 201 6.22 9.84 -16.94
C LEU A 201 6.10 10.71 -18.22
N ASP A 202 6.84 11.82 -18.26
CA ASP A 202 6.92 12.78 -19.37
C ASP A 202 7.34 12.16 -20.72
N ALA A 203 7.98 10.98 -20.74
CA ALA A 203 8.35 10.31 -21.99
C ALA A 203 7.14 9.81 -22.81
N PHE A 204 5.93 9.85 -22.26
CA PHE A 204 4.69 9.41 -22.93
C PHE A 204 3.71 10.54 -23.27
N ALA A 205 4.05 11.79 -22.96
CA ALA A 205 3.23 12.96 -23.28
C ALA A 205 3.33 13.35 -24.77
N ALA A 206 2.97 12.45 -25.68
CA ALA A 206 2.90 12.77 -27.12
C ALA A 206 1.99 11.84 -27.93
N GLN A 207 0.73 11.62 -27.54
CA GLN A 207 -0.34 11.34 -28.52
C GLN A 207 -1.68 11.97 -28.10
N PRO A 208 -2.15 13.03 -28.77
CA PRO A 208 -3.45 13.62 -28.50
C PRO A 208 -4.55 12.81 -29.21
N GLY A 209 -5.59 12.41 -28.45
CA GLY A 209 -6.85 11.98 -29.04
C GLY A 209 -7.29 10.56 -28.72
N SER A 210 -7.64 10.30 -27.46
CA SER A 210 -8.80 9.50 -27.07
C SER A 210 -8.83 9.41 -25.55
N GLN A 211 -9.76 10.10 -24.91
CA GLN A 211 -10.13 9.78 -23.54
C GLN A 211 -11.10 8.59 -23.63
N PRO A 212 -10.71 7.36 -23.27
CA PRO A 212 -11.70 6.31 -23.10
C PRO A 212 -12.61 6.68 -21.94
N ALA A 213 -13.90 6.37 -22.06
CA ALA A 213 -14.84 6.52 -20.96
C ALA A 213 -14.41 5.57 -19.82
N ILE A 214 -13.92 6.15 -18.72
CA ILE A 214 -13.43 5.40 -17.55
C ILE A 214 -14.62 5.10 -16.65
N ASP A 215 -15.02 3.83 -16.60
CA ASP A 215 -15.88 3.32 -15.54
C ASP A 215 -15.08 3.35 -14.21
N ARG A 216 -15.65 3.90 -13.15
CA ARG A 216 -14.91 4.23 -11.91
C ARG A 216 -14.34 2.94 -11.28
N PRO A 217 -13.09 2.91 -10.77
CA PRO A 217 -12.42 1.70 -10.25
C PRO A 217 -12.98 1.16 -8.91
N ARG A 218 -14.26 1.40 -8.59
CA ARG A 218 -14.89 0.94 -7.33
C ARG A 218 -15.11 -0.56 -7.27
N SER A 219 -15.32 -1.24 -8.40
CA SER A 219 -15.62 -2.69 -8.45
C SER A 219 -14.37 -3.58 -8.48
N LYS A 220 -13.22 -3.06 -8.92
CA LYS A 220 -12.01 -3.85 -9.21
C LYS A 220 -11.31 -4.41 -7.96
N TRP A 221 -11.35 -3.67 -6.85
CA TRP A 221 -10.61 -4.00 -5.63
C TRP A 221 -11.44 -4.78 -4.59
N ALA A 222 -12.60 -5.32 -4.98
CA ALA A 222 -13.45 -6.06 -4.07
C ALA A 222 -12.74 -7.31 -3.52
N PRO A 223 -12.96 -7.69 -2.24
CA PRO A 223 -12.45 -8.94 -1.69
C PRO A 223 -12.81 -10.14 -2.57
N LEU A 224 -11.86 -11.08 -2.78
CA LEU A 224 -12.10 -12.32 -3.54
C LEU A 224 -13.24 -13.15 -2.95
N SER A 225 -13.54 -12.99 -1.65
CA SER A 225 -14.71 -13.60 -0.98
C SER A 225 -16.06 -13.16 -1.55
N LYS A 226 -16.11 -12.09 -2.35
CA LYS A 226 -17.31 -11.64 -3.07
C LYS A 226 -17.42 -12.18 -4.50
N TRP A 227 -16.40 -12.89 -5.00
CA TRP A 227 -16.38 -13.49 -6.34
C TRP A 227 -16.79 -14.98 -6.33
N SER A 228 -17.34 -15.48 -5.22
CA SER A 228 -18.03 -16.77 -5.18
C SER A 228 -19.54 -16.58 -5.38
N GLY A 229 -19.98 -16.46 -6.64
CA GLY A 229 -21.40 -16.54 -6.95
C GLY A 229 -21.84 -15.83 -8.23
N SER A 230 -21.71 -16.51 -9.37
CA SER A 230 -22.82 -16.88 -10.28
C SER A 230 -22.30 -17.10 -11.71
N PRO A 231 -22.89 -18.06 -12.45
CA PRO A 231 -22.34 -18.66 -13.67
C PRO A 231 -22.29 -17.74 -14.90
#